data_AF-A0A510WSQ0-F1
#
_entry.id   AF-A0A510WSQ0-F1
#
_cell.length_a   1.000
_cell.length_b   1.000
_cell.length_c   1.000
_cell.angle_alpha   90.00
_cell.angle_beta   90.00
_cell.angle_gamma   90.00
#
_symmetry.space_group_name_H-M   'P 1'
#
loop_
_entity.id
_entity.type
_entity.pdbx_description
1 polymer ?
#
loop_
_entity_poly.entity_id
_entity_poly.type
_entity_poly.pdbx_seq_one_letter_code
_entity_poly.pdbx_strand_id
1 'polypeptide(L)'
;MQNAFDNLAGKKIVDPKTGNEYQIPILTREQGLAASKAKEQEQVNRYLKRLPEQFVRENSMLNEYDVLERSFGKLERVSDEFVEITKQVKQIAEDFKAGKRYNVLFQGKQGRGKTTLAACLINDVVHNSKKPTMCAIVNATKIGNLVNTYDDARAEKERKKSDFEVFIKRFKEKCDILVIDDLGKEANLQTEEREANNLIQSAWYRIADISLRKNKAVVITSNFSTAELNHMYNSATLSRLFMGARNHSITFNGERIGDYRQRTEA
;
A
#
# COMPACT_ATOMS: atom_id res chain seq x y z
N MET A 1 -20.62 40.57 -3.35
CA MET A 1 -21.21 39.40 -4.04
C MET A 1 -22.48 38.87 -3.37
N GLN A 2 -22.64 38.97 -2.03
CA GLN A 2 -23.86 38.55 -1.31
C GLN A 2 -25.17 39.19 -1.87
N ASN A 3 -25.17 40.51 -2.08
CA ASN A 3 -26.36 41.27 -2.48
C ASN A 3 -26.90 40.98 -3.90
N ALA A 4 -26.13 40.31 -4.76
CA ALA A 4 -26.57 39.99 -6.13
C ALA A 4 -27.36 38.68 -6.20
N PHE A 5 -27.08 37.72 -5.32
CA PHE A 5 -27.77 36.43 -5.27
C PHE A 5 -29.13 36.50 -4.56
N ASP A 6 -29.26 37.36 -3.54
CA ASP A 6 -30.53 37.53 -2.80
C ASP A 6 -31.64 38.09 -3.70
N ASN A 7 -31.31 38.86 -4.74
CA ASN A 7 -32.26 39.45 -5.69
C ASN A 7 -32.76 38.49 -6.80
N LEU A 8 -32.25 37.25 -6.83
CA LEU A 8 -32.59 36.23 -7.82
C LEU A 8 -33.35 35.05 -7.22
N ALA A 9 -33.43 34.94 -5.88
CA ALA A 9 -34.17 33.88 -5.21
C ALA A 9 -35.66 33.88 -5.62
N GLY A 10 -36.19 32.71 -6.02
CA GLY A 10 -37.57 32.56 -6.47
C GLY A 10 -37.87 33.02 -7.90
N LYS A 11 -36.92 33.65 -8.60
CA LYS A 11 -37.08 34.06 -9.99
C LYS A 11 -36.89 32.87 -10.93
N LYS A 12 -37.69 32.84 -12.00
CA LYS A 12 -37.44 32.00 -13.16
C LYS A 12 -36.35 32.66 -14.01
N ILE A 13 -35.34 31.88 -14.36
CA ILE A 13 -34.28 32.27 -15.28
C ILE A 13 -34.35 31.35 -16.50
N VAL A 14 -34.32 31.95 -17.68
CA VAL A 14 -34.31 31.23 -18.94
C VAL A 14 -32.86 31.12 -19.40
N ASP A 15 -32.39 29.91 -19.67
CA ASP A 15 -31.08 29.71 -20.28
C ASP A 15 -31.11 30.24 -21.72
N PRO A 16 -30.33 31.28 -22.06
CA PRO A 16 -30.38 31.92 -23.37
C PRO A 16 -29.84 31.04 -24.51
N LYS A 17 -29.19 29.90 -24.22
CA LYS A 17 -28.69 28.97 -25.24
C LYS A 17 -29.64 27.81 -25.51
N THR A 18 -30.38 27.36 -24.49
CA THR A 18 -31.24 26.17 -24.58
C THR A 18 -32.73 26.51 -24.54
N GLY A 19 -33.09 27.72 -24.12
CA GLY A 19 -34.49 28.14 -23.92
C GLY A 19 -35.14 27.54 -22.68
N ASN A 20 -34.44 26.71 -21.89
CA ASN A 20 -34.99 26.04 -20.73
C ASN A 20 -35.21 27.01 -19.57
N GLU A 21 -36.40 26.94 -18.95
CA GLU A 21 -36.71 27.67 -17.71
C GLU A 21 -36.19 26.92 -16.49
N TYR A 22 -35.42 27.61 -15.64
CA TYR A 22 -34.98 27.13 -14.34
C TYR A 22 -35.57 28.02 -13.25
N GLN A 23 -36.16 27.41 -12.22
CA GLN A 23 -36.64 28.15 -11.05
C GLN A 23 -35.55 28.13 -9.98
N ILE A 24 -35.11 29.30 -9.54
CA ILE A 24 -34.12 29.41 -8.47
C ILE A 24 -34.82 29.07 -7.14
N PRO A 25 -34.44 27.97 -6.46
CA PRO A 25 -35.09 27.59 -5.21
C PRO A 25 -34.83 28.64 -4.12
N ILE A 26 -35.89 29.03 -3.41
CA ILE A 26 -35.78 29.85 -2.20
C ILE A 26 -35.38 28.91 -1.07
N LEU A 27 -34.13 29.01 -0.62
CA LEU A 27 -33.64 28.25 0.54
C LEU A 27 -33.71 29.15 1.77
N THR A 28 -34.21 28.61 2.88
CA THR A 28 -34.05 29.27 4.19
C THR A 28 -32.57 29.35 4.57
N ARG A 29 -32.19 30.26 5.48
CA ARG A 29 -30.80 30.36 5.97
C ARG A 29 -30.26 29.02 6.50
N GLU A 30 -31.12 28.25 7.17
CA GLU A 30 -30.78 26.93 7.69
C GLU A 30 -30.57 25.91 6.57
N GLN A 31 -31.46 25.90 5.56
CA GLN A 31 -31.30 25.06 4.37
C GLN A 31 -30.06 25.42 3.55
N GLY A 32 -29.74 26.72 3.42
CA GLY A 32 -28.53 27.20 2.75
C GLY A 32 -27.25 26.78 3.49
N LEU A 33 -27.24 26.88 4.82
CA LEU A 33 -26.12 26.42 5.65
C LEU A 33 -25.93 24.90 5.57
N ALA A 34 -27.03 24.13 5.60
CA ALA A 34 -27.02 22.68 5.44
C ALA A 34 -26.49 22.26 4.05
N ALA A 35 -26.94 22.92 2.98
CA ALA A 35 -26.46 22.66 1.62
C ALA A 35 -24.97 23.00 1.45
N SER A 36 -24.48 24.08 2.07
CA SER A 36 -23.06 24.42 2.09
C SER A 36 -22.23 23.36 2.82
N LYS A 37 -22.66 22.93 4.02
CA LYS A 37 -22.00 21.87 4.78
C LYS A 37 -21.99 20.54 4.02
N ALA A 38 -23.08 20.21 3.33
CA ALA A 38 -23.18 19.01 2.51
C ALA A 38 -22.19 19.03 1.33
N LYS A 39 -22.08 20.16 0.61
CA LYS A 39 -21.09 20.33 -0.46
C LYS A 39 -19.65 20.22 0.04
N GLU A 40 -19.34 20.84 1.19
CA GLU A 40 -18.03 20.75 1.82
C GLU A 40 -17.70 19.30 2.23
N GLN A 41 -18.64 18.60 2.86
CA GLN A 41 -18.49 17.20 3.22
C GLN A 41 -18.29 16.30 1.99
N GLU A 42 -18.98 16.57 0.89
CA GLU A 42 -18.82 15.84 -0.37
C GLU A 42 -17.41 16.06 -0.97
N GLN A 43 -16.88 17.29 -0.91
CA GLN A 43 -15.52 17.59 -1.35
C GLN A 43 -14.47 16.85 -0.49
N VAL A 44 -14.62 16.89 0.84
CA VAL A 44 -13.75 16.15 1.78
C VAL A 44 -13.83 14.66 1.51
N ASN A 45 -15.02 14.09 1.35
CA ASN A 45 -15.20 12.66 1.06
C ASN A 45 -14.55 12.26 -0.28
N ARG A 46 -14.63 13.12 -1.31
CA ARG A 46 -13.95 12.90 -2.59
C ARG A 46 -12.43 12.92 -2.43
N TYR A 47 -11.89 13.86 -1.67
CA TYR A 47 -10.46 13.94 -1.38
C TYR A 47 -9.97 12.69 -0.62
N LEU A 48 -10.67 12.31 0.46
CA LEU A 48 -10.32 11.16 1.28
C LEU A 48 -10.36 9.84 0.52
N LYS A 49 -11.24 9.70 -0.48
CA LYS A 49 -11.28 8.51 -1.36
C LYS A 49 -10.07 8.40 -2.29
N ARG A 50 -9.53 9.52 -2.78
CA ARG A 50 -8.38 9.54 -3.71
C ARG A 50 -7.04 9.45 -3.00
N LEU A 51 -6.98 9.89 -1.75
CA LEU A 51 -5.74 10.01 -0.99
C LEU A 51 -4.98 8.67 -0.87
N PRO A 52 -5.62 7.53 -0.52
CA PRO A 52 -4.92 6.24 -0.48
C PRO A 52 -4.34 5.78 -1.81
N GLU A 53 -5.09 5.95 -2.91
CA GLU A 53 -4.64 5.57 -4.26
C GLU A 53 -3.42 6.40 -4.68
N GLN A 54 -3.48 7.71 -4.45
CA GLN A 54 -2.35 8.61 -4.70
C GLN A 54 -1.15 8.22 -3.83
N PHE A 55 -1.39 7.91 -2.55
CA PHE A 55 -0.33 7.51 -1.64
C PHE A 55 0.37 6.23 -2.11
N VAL A 56 -0.35 5.21 -2.57
CA VAL A 56 0.26 3.99 -3.14
C VAL A 56 1.14 4.34 -4.34
N ARG A 57 0.64 5.15 -5.28
CA ARG A 57 1.37 5.52 -6.51
C ARG A 57 2.66 6.29 -6.20
N GLU A 58 2.61 7.23 -5.27
CA GLU A 58 3.76 8.10 -4.94
C GLU A 58 4.79 7.45 -4.02
N ASN A 59 4.41 6.41 -3.27
CA ASN A 59 5.23 5.84 -2.20
C ASN A 59 5.63 4.38 -2.43
N SER A 60 5.16 3.77 -3.51
CA SER A 60 5.61 2.43 -3.91
C SER A 60 6.89 2.50 -4.74
N MET A 61 7.82 1.61 -4.44
CA MET A 61 9.12 1.48 -5.11
C MET A 61 9.22 0.08 -5.71
N LEU A 62 8.81 -0.02 -6.97
CA LEU A 62 8.62 -1.28 -7.69
C LEU A 62 9.53 -1.34 -8.92
N ASN A 63 9.79 -2.55 -9.40
CA ASN A 63 10.44 -2.74 -10.70
C ASN A 63 9.40 -2.64 -11.84
N GLU A 64 8.20 -3.16 -11.61
CA GLU A 64 7.09 -3.20 -12.56
C GLU A 64 5.86 -2.57 -11.88
N TYR A 65 5.34 -1.47 -12.43
CA TYR A 65 4.23 -0.72 -11.83
C TYR A 65 2.83 -1.25 -12.24
N ASP A 66 2.74 -2.09 -13.26
CA ASP A 66 1.50 -2.78 -13.68
C ASP A 66 0.91 -3.64 -12.55
N VAL A 67 1.76 -4.10 -11.62
CA VAL A 67 1.34 -4.83 -10.42
C VAL A 67 0.33 -4.03 -9.59
N LEU A 68 0.40 -2.69 -9.61
CA LEU A 68 -0.53 -1.83 -8.89
C LEU A 68 -1.95 -1.85 -9.48
N GLU A 69 -2.16 -2.43 -10.65
CA GLU A 69 -3.49 -2.52 -11.28
C GLU A 69 -4.18 -3.88 -11.03
N ARG A 70 -3.52 -4.78 -10.30
CA ARG A 70 -4.00 -6.14 -10.03
C ARG A 70 -5.11 -6.10 -8.98
N SER A 71 -6.25 -6.74 -9.26
CA SER A 71 -7.37 -6.83 -8.31
C SER A 71 -7.94 -8.24 -8.28
N PHE A 72 -8.57 -8.62 -7.16
CA PHE A 72 -9.14 -9.95 -7.00
C PHE A 72 -10.17 -10.30 -8.08
N GLY A 73 -10.90 -9.32 -8.63
CA GLY A 73 -11.90 -9.52 -9.67
C GLY A 73 -11.33 -9.85 -11.06
N LYS A 74 -10.03 -9.58 -11.28
CA LYS A 74 -9.33 -9.84 -12.55
C LYS A 74 -8.45 -11.09 -12.50
N LEU A 75 -8.49 -11.85 -11.40
CA LEU A 75 -7.69 -13.06 -11.26
C LEU A 75 -8.37 -14.23 -11.98
N GLU A 76 -7.62 -14.91 -12.85
CA GLU A 76 -8.06 -16.16 -13.45
C GLU A 76 -7.98 -17.29 -12.42
N ARG A 77 -8.90 -18.26 -12.52
CA ARG A 77 -8.77 -19.50 -11.76
C ARG A 77 -7.67 -20.34 -12.39
N VAL A 78 -6.61 -20.56 -11.65
CA VAL A 78 -5.44 -21.35 -12.09
C VAL A 78 -5.50 -22.76 -11.54
N SER A 79 -5.76 -22.89 -10.24
CA SER A 79 -5.88 -24.18 -9.54
C SER A 79 -6.75 -24.02 -8.29
N ASP A 80 -7.22 -25.14 -7.74
CA ASP A 80 -7.99 -25.14 -6.49
C ASP A 80 -7.17 -24.62 -5.31
N GLU A 81 -5.88 -24.93 -5.27
CA GLU A 81 -4.95 -24.38 -4.28
C GLU A 81 -4.85 -22.86 -4.40
N PHE A 82 -4.74 -22.32 -5.62
CA PHE A 82 -4.68 -20.87 -5.82
C PHE A 82 -5.98 -20.17 -5.40
N VAL A 83 -7.13 -20.82 -5.62
CA VAL A 83 -8.44 -20.31 -5.14
C VAL A 83 -8.47 -20.25 -3.62
N GLU A 84 -8.01 -21.29 -2.93
CA GLU A 84 -7.99 -21.33 -1.48
C GLU A 84 -7.00 -20.30 -0.89
N ILE A 85 -5.81 -20.18 -1.48
CA ILE A 85 -4.85 -19.11 -1.14
C ILE A 85 -5.51 -17.74 -1.33
N THR A 86 -6.17 -17.51 -2.46
CA THR A 86 -6.86 -16.23 -2.74
C THR A 86 -7.93 -15.93 -1.69
N LYS A 87 -8.67 -16.95 -1.22
CA LYS A 87 -9.65 -16.81 -0.14
C LYS A 87 -9.00 -16.41 1.18
N GLN A 88 -7.87 -17.02 1.55
CA GLN A 88 -7.12 -16.64 2.74
C GLN A 88 -6.62 -15.19 2.65
N VAL A 89 -6.10 -14.78 1.50
CA VAL A 89 -5.64 -13.39 1.28
C VAL A 89 -6.81 -12.40 1.34
N LYS A 90 -7.99 -12.75 0.79
CA LYS A 90 -9.21 -11.94 0.95
C LYS A 90 -9.61 -11.79 2.42
N GLN A 91 -9.50 -12.85 3.22
CA GLN A 91 -9.79 -12.77 4.65
C GLN A 91 -8.86 -11.80 5.39
N ILE A 92 -7.57 -11.77 5.01
CA ILE A 92 -6.62 -10.78 5.53
C ILE A 92 -7.01 -9.37 5.10
N ALA A 93 -7.44 -9.18 3.85
CA ALA A 93 -7.92 -7.89 3.37
C ALA A 93 -9.14 -7.40 4.17
N GLU A 94 -10.10 -8.28 4.50
CA GLU A 94 -11.23 -7.94 5.38
C GLU A 94 -10.78 -7.51 6.78
N ASP A 95 -9.82 -8.24 7.37
CA ASP A 95 -9.24 -7.89 8.66
C ASP A 95 -8.58 -6.51 8.64
N PHE A 96 -7.83 -6.21 7.57
CA PHE A 96 -7.18 -4.91 7.40
C PHE A 96 -8.18 -3.78 7.16
N LYS A 97 -9.25 -4.00 6.39
CA LYS A 97 -10.37 -3.05 6.23
C LYS A 97 -11.10 -2.81 7.54
N ALA A 98 -11.18 -3.81 8.41
CA ALA A 98 -11.72 -3.70 9.77
C ALA A 98 -10.78 -3.01 10.77
N GLY A 99 -9.55 -2.68 10.36
CA GLY A 99 -8.57 -1.97 11.19
C GLY A 99 -7.63 -2.88 11.98
N LYS A 100 -7.71 -4.21 11.82
CA LYS A 100 -6.72 -5.13 12.41
C LYS A 100 -5.39 -4.95 11.69
N ARG A 101 -4.28 -5.04 12.43
CA ARG A 101 -2.93 -4.84 11.90
C ARG A 101 -2.02 -5.92 12.45
N TYR A 102 -1.45 -6.71 11.55
CA TYR A 102 -0.52 -7.79 11.86
C TYR A 102 0.37 -8.05 10.65
N ASN A 103 1.50 -8.71 10.87
CA ASN A 103 2.40 -9.06 9.80
C ASN A 103 1.94 -10.35 9.13
N VAL A 104 2.21 -10.45 7.83
CA VAL A 104 1.78 -11.56 6.98
C VAL A 104 2.96 -12.00 6.15
N LEU A 105 3.14 -13.30 5.98
CA LEU A 105 4.22 -13.85 5.19
C LEU A 105 3.66 -14.72 4.07
N PHE A 106 3.96 -14.35 2.82
CA PHE A 106 3.68 -15.13 1.62
C PHE A 106 4.98 -15.81 1.18
N GLN A 107 5.01 -17.13 1.27
CA GLN A 107 6.19 -17.93 0.96
C GLN A 107 5.91 -18.94 -0.14
N GLY A 108 6.90 -19.20 -1.00
CA GLY A 108 6.81 -20.24 -2.03
C GLY A 108 7.68 -19.91 -3.23
N LYS A 109 7.90 -20.87 -4.13
CA LYS A 109 8.75 -20.68 -5.31
C LYS A 109 8.27 -19.53 -6.21
N GLN A 110 9.17 -19.08 -7.08
CA GLN A 110 8.90 -18.02 -8.06
C GLN A 110 7.72 -18.39 -8.98
N GLY A 111 6.97 -17.37 -9.41
CA GLY A 111 5.89 -17.56 -10.40
C GLY A 111 4.59 -18.11 -9.83
N ARG A 112 4.37 -18.04 -8.51
CA ARG A 112 3.14 -18.52 -7.85
C ARG A 112 2.14 -17.42 -7.46
N GLY A 113 2.33 -16.20 -7.94
CA GLY A 113 1.36 -15.10 -7.71
C GLY A 113 1.43 -14.42 -6.34
N LYS A 114 2.50 -14.59 -5.56
CA LYS A 114 2.67 -13.92 -4.24
C LYS A 114 2.56 -12.39 -4.34
N THR A 115 3.36 -11.79 -5.21
CA THR A 115 3.38 -10.35 -5.49
C THR A 115 2.04 -9.87 -6.03
N THR A 116 1.43 -10.64 -6.94
CA THR A 116 0.09 -10.37 -7.49
C THR A 116 -0.97 -10.32 -6.39
N LEU A 117 -1.03 -11.33 -5.53
CA LEU A 117 -2.01 -11.37 -4.44
C LEU A 117 -1.75 -10.30 -3.37
N ALA A 118 -0.48 -9.97 -3.10
CA ALA A 118 -0.14 -8.85 -2.22
C ALA A 118 -0.68 -7.52 -2.78
N ALA A 119 -0.54 -7.29 -4.10
CA ALA A 119 -1.11 -6.10 -4.74
C ALA A 119 -2.64 -6.12 -4.77
N CYS A 120 -3.27 -7.27 -5.03
CA CYS A 120 -4.73 -7.41 -4.94
C CYS A 120 -5.25 -7.07 -3.54
N LEU A 121 -4.55 -7.52 -2.49
CA LEU A 121 -4.86 -7.19 -1.11
C LEU A 121 -4.76 -5.68 -0.87
N ILE A 122 -3.67 -5.03 -1.31
CA ILE A 122 -3.52 -3.58 -1.14
C ILE A 122 -4.62 -2.82 -1.86
N ASN A 123 -4.93 -3.18 -3.10
CA ASN A 123 -5.98 -2.53 -3.88
C ASN A 123 -7.36 -2.71 -3.24
N ASP A 124 -7.69 -3.91 -2.76
CA ASP A 124 -8.95 -4.14 -2.06
C ASP A 124 -9.05 -3.29 -0.78
N VAL A 125 -7.98 -3.22 0.02
CA VAL A 125 -7.96 -2.39 1.23
C VAL A 125 -8.09 -0.90 0.89
N VAL A 126 -7.37 -0.42 -0.11
CA VAL A 126 -7.37 0.98 -0.54
C VAL A 126 -8.75 1.43 -1.02
N HIS A 127 -9.43 0.63 -1.82
CA HIS A 127 -10.72 1.01 -2.41
C HIS A 127 -11.92 0.71 -1.51
N ASN A 128 -11.84 -0.31 -0.65
CA ASN A 128 -13.00 -0.84 0.08
C ASN A 128 -12.97 -0.61 1.61
N SER A 129 -11.94 0.05 2.15
CA SER A 129 -11.91 0.45 3.56
C SER A 129 -12.89 1.59 3.87
N LYS A 130 -13.58 1.51 5.01
CA LYS A 130 -14.44 2.60 5.51
C LYS A 130 -13.66 3.87 5.83
N LYS A 131 -12.41 3.72 6.27
CA LYS A 131 -11.48 4.83 6.53
C LYS A 131 -10.33 4.76 5.53
N PRO A 132 -9.83 5.91 5.03
CA PRO A 132 -8.65 5.93 4.18
C PRO A 132 -7.50 5.19 4.86
N THR A 133 -6.97 4.16 4.18
CA THR A 133 -5.89 3.33 4.68
C THR A 133 -4.71 3.47 3.74
N MET A 134 -3.61 4.05 4.25
CA MET A 134 -2.46 4.39 3.42
C MET A 134 -1.58 3.15 3.25
N CYS A 135 -1.28 2.78 2.02
CA CYS A 135 -0.53 1.57 1.71
C CYS A 135 0.65 1.87 0.78
N ALA A 136 1.72 1.07 0.86
CA ALA A 136 2.83 1.16 -0.09
C ALA A 136 3.39 -0.24 -0.39
N ILE A 137 3.88 -0.44 -1.60
CA ILE A 137 4.55 -1.68 -2.02
C ILE A 137 5.99 -1.36 -2.40
N VAL A 138 6.94 -2.07 -1.80
CA VAL A 138 8.36 -1.81 -1.97
C VAL A 138 9.10 -3.11 -2.19
N ASN A 139 9.88 -3.19 -3.26
CA ASN A 139 10.78 -4.32 -3.47
C ASN A 139 11.95 -4.28 -2.47
N ALA A 140 12.31 -5.42 -1.89
CA ALA A 140 13.34 -5.52 -0.87
C ALA A 140 14.71 -5.01 -1.35
N THR A 141 15.05 -5.23 -2.62
CA THR A 141 16.29 -4.71 -3.22
C THR A 141 16.34 -3.18 -3.26
N LYS A 142 15.19 -2.51 -3.41
CA LYS A 142 15.13 -1.03 -3.37
C LYS A 142 15.43 -0.52 -1.98
N ILE A 143 14.96 -1.20 -0.92
CA ILE A 143 15.32 -0.86 0.47
C ILE A 143 16.82 -1.05 0.68
N GLY A 144 17.39 -2.16 0.20
CA GLY A 144 18.84 -2.39 0.24
C GLY A 144 19.63 -1.25 -0.41
N ASN A 145 19.21 -0.79 -1.60
CA ASN A 145 19.84 0.33 -2.29
C ASN A 145 19.73 1.65 -1.51
N LEU A 146 18.56 1.97 -0.94
CA LEU A 146 18.38 3.17 -0.11
C LEU A 146 19.34 3.17 1.10
N VAL A 147 19.56 1.98 1.67
CA VAL A 147 20.46 1.78 2.80
C VAL A 147 21.92 1.89 2.36
N ASN A 148 22.32 1.37 1.20
CA ASN A 148 23.70 1.46 0.74
C ASN A 148 24.07 2.90 0.32
N THR A 149 23.15 3.64 -0.31
CA THR A 149 23.36 5.08 -0.60
C THR A 149 23.44 5.97 0.65
N TYR A 150 23.11 5.43 1.84
CA TYR A 150 23.32 6.11 3.12
C TYR A 150 24.81 6.30 3.44
N ASP A 151 25.66 5.37 3.01
CA ASP A 151 27.08 5.35 3.37
C ASP A 151 27.88 6.35 2.51
N ASP A 152 27.61 6.41 1.20
CA ASP A 152 28.21 7.38 0.29
C ASP A 152 27.95 8.84 0.72
N ALA A 153 26.74 9.12 1.22
CA ALA A 153 26.35 10.45 1.68
C ALA A 153 26.98 10.85 3.03
N ARG A 154 27.54 9.91 3.79
CA ARG A 154 28.20 10.20 5.08
C ARG A 154 29.59 10.81 4.88
N ALA A 155 30.20 10.60 3.71
CA ALA A 155 31.45 11.24 3.30
C ALA A 155 31.29 12.74 2.95
N GLU A 156 30.08 13.19 2.61
CA GLU A 156 29.75 14.58 2.27
C GLU A 156 28.81 15.22 3.30
N LYS A 157 29.40 15.82 4.35
CA LYS A 157 28.82 16.73 5.35
C LYS A 157 27.29 16.95 5.34
N GLU A 158 26.66 16.51 6.44
CA GLU A 158 25.58 17.16 7.18
C GLU A 158 24.62 18.10 6.40
N ARG A 159 23.48 17.57 5.92
CA ARG A 159 22.15 18.24 5.95
C ARG A 159 21.01 17.54 5.20
N LYS A 160 21.24 16.49 4.42
CA LYS A 160 20.15 15.74 3.78
C LYS A 160 19.79 14.53 4.63
N LYS A 161 18.53 14.42 5.05
CA LYS A 161 17.99 13.14 5.54
C LYS A 161 18.17 12.15 4.41
N SER A 162 18.87 11.05 4.65
CA SER A 162 19.01 10.02 3.64
C SER A 162 17.64 9.54 3.18
N ASP A 163 17.54 9.11 1.93
CA ASP A 163 16.28 8.63 1.37
C ASP A 163 15.71 7.47 2.21
N PHE A 164 16.58 6.67 2.83
CA PHE A 164 16.18 5.67 3.82
C PHE A 164 15.51 6.26 5.07
N GLU A 165 16.06 7.33 5.67
CA GLU A 165 15.40 8.00 6.81
C GLU A 165 14.06 8.63 6.41
N VAL A 166 13.97 9.18 5.19
CA VAL A 166 12.71 9.70 4.65
C VAL A 166 11.69 8.57 4.50
N PHE A 167 12.10 7.42 3.95
CA PHE A 167 11.29 6.23 3.82
C PHE A 167 10.79 5.73 5.19
N ILE A 168 11.69 5.55 6.17
CA ILE A 168 11.33 5.09 7.51
C ILE A 168 10.38 6.07 8.21
N LYS A 169 10.64 7.38 8.13
CA LYS A 169 9.75 8.39 8.70
C LYS A 169 8.35 8.28 8.08
N ARG A 170 8.28 8.12 6.75
CA ARG A 170 7.02 8.00 6.03
C ARG A 170 6.27 6.73 6.39
N PHE A 171 6.96 5.59 6.48
CA PHE A 171 6.37 4.34 6.94
C PHE A 171 5.80 4.49 8.36
N LYS A 172 6.59 5.06 9.28
CA LYS A 172 6.21 5.26 10.69
C LYS A 172 5.00 6.18 10.87
N GLU A 173 4.95 7.29 10.15
CA GLU A 173 3.98 8.37 10.40
C GLU A 173 2.73 8.28 9.52
N LYS A 174 2.87 7.79 8.28
CA LYS A 174 1.82 7.94 7.26
C LYS A 174 1.31 6.62 6.68
N CYS A 175 2.16 5.61 6.55
CA CYS A 175 1.77 4.33 5.95
C CYS A 175 1.16 3.40 7.00
N ASP A 176 0.02 2.78 6.71
CA ASP A 176 -0.67 1.82 7.58
C ASP A 176 -0.28 0.37 7.30
N ILE A 177 -0.06 0.06 6.03
CA ILE A 177 0.26 -1.28 5.53
C ILE A 177 1.38 -1.19 4.50
N LEU A 178 2.51 -1.82 4.80
CA LEU A 178 3.67 -1.88 3.90
C LEU A 178 3.81 -3.29 3.34
N VAL A 179 3.89 -3.41 2.02
CA VAL A 179 4.32 -4.66 1.39
C VAL A 179 5.81 -4.60 1.13
N ILE A 180 6.56 -5.57 1.66
CA ILE A 180 7.95 -5.84 1.27
C ILE A 180 7.93 -7.00 0.29
N ASP A 181 8.19 -6.69 -0.97
CA ASP A 181 8.15 -7.66 -2.05
C ASP A 181 9.54 -8.29 -2.29
N ASP A 182 9.57 -9.60 -2.51
CA ASP A 182 10.76 -10.40 -2.83
C ASP A 182 11.88 -10.34 -1.76
N LEU A 183 11.51 -10.41 -0.47
CA LEU A 183 12.47 -10.49 0.65
C LEU A 183 13.40 -11.70 0.49
N GLY A 184 14.71 -11.44 0.61
CA GLY A 184 15.81 -12.38 0.45
C GLY A 184 16.59 -12.16 -0.85
N LYS A 185 16.03 -11.50 -1.86
CA LYS A 185 16.79 -11.19 -3.09
C LYS A 185 17.84 -10.12 -2.87
N GLU A 186 17.66 -9.26 -1.88
CA GLU A 186 18.66 -8.27 -1.47
C GLU A 186 19.88 -8.91 -0.79
N ALA A 187 19.83 -10.19 -0.43
CA ALA A 187 21.02 -10.91 0.02
C ALA A 187 22.11 -10.94 -1.07
N ASN A 188 21.75 -10.84 -2.35
CA ASN A 188 22.74 -10.70 -3.44
C ASN A 188 23.39 -9.30 -3.49
N LEU A 189 22.84 -8.31 -2.78
CA LEU A 189 23.46 -7.00 -2.59
C LEU A 189 24.43 -7.00 -1.40
N GLN A 190 24.51 -8.11 -0.65
CA GLN A 190 25.48 -8.26 0.42
C GLN A 190 26.87 -8.36 -0.19
N THR A 191 27.73 -7.42 0.19
CA THR A 191 29.14 -7.41 -0.17
C THR A 191 29.95 -8.17 0.88
N GLU A 192 31.24 -8.41 0.62
CA GLU A 192 32.15 -8.93 1.66
C GLU A 192 32.32 -7.94 2.83
N GLU A 193 31.88 -6.69 2.66
CA GLU A 193 31.85 -5.67 3.69
C GLU A 193 30.75 -5.96 4.74
N ARG A 194 31.21 -6.32 5.94
CA ARG A 194 30.35 -6.57 7.10
C ARG A 194 29.48 -5.37 7.48
N GLU A 195 29.94 -4.15 7.21
CA GLU A 195 29.23 -2.92 7.58
C GLU A 195 27.94 -2.72 6.75
N ALA A 196 28.02 -2.86 5.42
CA ALA A 196 26.85 -2.80 4.53
C ALA A 196 25.78 -3.85 4.92
N ASN A 197 26.23 -5.08 5.22
CA ASN A 197 25.34 -6.15 5.67
C ASN A 197 24.64 -5.81 7.00
N ASN A 198 25.38 -5.21 7.95
CA ASN A 198 24.80 -4.76 9.22
C ASN A 198 23.76 -3.63 9.04
N LEU A 199 23.98 -2.73 8.08
CA LEU A 199 23.04 -1.66 7.78
C LEU A 199 21.70 -2.20 7.23
N ILE A 200 21.75 -3.16 6.31
CA ILE A 200 20.53 -3.80 5.77
C ILE A 200 19.78 -4.54 6.89
N GLN A 201 20.49 -5.26 7.75
CA GLN A 201 19.88 -5.94 8.91
C GLN A 201 19.22 -4.94 9.87
N SER A 202 19.87 -3.80 10.13
CA SER A 202 19.34 -2.71 10.94
C SER A 202 18.09 -2.10 10.31
N ALA A 203 18.06 -1.95 8.98
CA ALA A 203 16.90 -1.45 8.26
C ALA A 203 15.68 -2.36 8.44
N TRP A 204 15.85 -3.67 8.23
CA TRP A 204 14.79 -4.65 8.44
C TRP A 204 14.29 -4.67 9.89
N TYR A 205 15.22 -4.61 10.85
CA TYR A 205 14.88 -4.52 12.27
C TYR A 205 14.01 -3.30 12.57
N ARG A 206 14.36 -2.13 12.03
CA ARG A 206 13.59 -0.88 12.22
C ARG A 206 12.19 -0.98 11.65
N ILE A 207 12.03 -1.54 10.44
CA ILE A 207 10.71 -1.75 9.83
C ILE A 207 9.86 -2.69 10.71
N ALA A 208 10.44 -3.78 11.19
CA ALA A 208 9.77 -4.73 12.07
C ALA A 208 9.35 -4.10 13.41
N ASP A 209 10.24 -3.30 14.01
CA ASP A 209 9.96 -2.61 15.28
C ASP A 209 8.86 -1.56 15.13
N ILE A 210 8.84 -0.80 14.02
CA ILE A 210 7.77 0.15 13.71
C ILE A 210 6.43 -0.56 13.59
N SER A 211 6.38 -1.68 12.87
CA SER A 211 5.17 -2.49 12.73
C SER A 211 4.55 -2.83 14.08
N LEU A 212 5.35 -3.41 14.98
CA LEU A 212 4.90 -3.85 16.30
C LEU A 212 4.49 -2.68 17.20
N ARG A 213 5.29 -1.62 17.25
CA ARG A 213 5.07 -0.51 18.21
C ARG A 213 4.07 0.55 17.74
N LYS A 214 3.80 0.63 16.43
CA LYS A 214 2.92 1.65 15.85
C LYS A 214 1.63 1.08 15.27
N ASN A 215 1.33 -0.19 15.59
CA ASN A 215 0.13 -0.88 15.11
C ASN A 215 0.02 -0.80 13.57
N LYS A 216 1.11 -1.12 12.87
CA LYS A 216 1.20 -1.13 11.40
C LYS A 216 1.35 -2.56 10.91
N ALA A 217 0.81 -2.86 9.73
CA ALA A 217 0.93 -4.17 9.13
C ALA A 217 2.08 -4.20 8.11
N VAL A 218 2.79 -5.32 8.05
CA VAL A 218 3.79 -5.60 7.03
C VAL A 218 3.44 -6.92 6.34
N VAL A 219 3.18 -6.87 5.03
CA VAL A 219 3.00 -8.05 4.20
C VAL A 219 4.31 -8.34 3.49
N ILE A 220 4.83 -9.54 3.64
CA ILE A 220 6.14 -9.93 3.12
C ILE A 220 5.93 -10.98 2.06
N THR A 221 6.52 -10.83 0.88
CA THR A 221 6.62 -11.91 -0.10
C THR A 221 8.06 -12.42 -0.14
N SER A 222 8.26 -13.74 -0.16
CA SER A 222 9.59 -14.33 -0.24
C SER A 222 9.59 -15.63 -1.04
N ASN A 223 10.65 -15.84 -1.82
CA ASN A 223 10.90 -17.11 -2.50
C ASN A 223 11.65 -18.12 -1.63
N PHE A 224 12.08 -17.70 -0.44
CA PHE A 224 12.88 -18.49 0.48
C PHE A 224 12.01 -19.10 1.57
N SER A 225 12.36 -20.31 1.97
CA SER A 225 11.80 -20.99 3.13
C SER A 225 12.16 -20.25 4.41
N THR A 226 11.42 -20.51 5.49
CA THR A 226 11.72 -19.94 6.80
C THR A 226 13.11 -20.34 7.31
N ALA A 227 13.59 -21.54 6.95
CA ALA A 227 14.94 -21.98 7.29
C ALA A 227 16.00 -21.14 6.57
N GLU A 228 15.85 -20.92 5.26
CA GLU A 228 16.77 -20.06 4.49
C GLU A 228 16.74 -18.61 4.99
N LEU A 229 15.56 -18.08 5.31
CA LEU A 229 15.43 -16.74 5.92
C LEU A 229 16.14 -16.67 7.28
N ASN A 230 16.05 -17.72 8.12
CA ASN A 230 16.79 -17.81 9.39
C ASN A 230 18.31 -17.81 9.22
N HIS A 231 18.84 -18.23 8.06
CA HIS A 231 20.25 -18.12 7.74
C HIS A 231 20.64 -16.74 7.20
N MET A 232 19.73 -16.04 6.52
CA MET A 232 19.98 -14.73 5.91
C MET A 232 19.83 -13.56 6.88
N TYR A 233 19.01 -13.67 7.92
CA TYR A 233 18.75 -12.58 8.85
C TYR A 233 18.91 -13.00 10.30
N ASN A 234 19.23 -12.02 11.14
CA ASN A 234 19.34 -12.28 12.57
C ASN A 234 17.98 -12.69 13.17
N SER A 235 18.03 -13.54 14.20
CA SER A 235 16.85 -14.11 14.84
C SER A 235 15.91 -13.05 15.44
N ALA A 236 16.44 -11.91 15.89
CA ALA A 236 15.68 -10.81 16.48
C ALA A 236 14.82 -10.06 15.45
N THR A 237 15.33 -9.87 14.24
CA THR A 237 14.62 -9.27 13.10
C THR A 237 13.52 -10.20 12.62
N LEU A 238 13.84 -11.49 12.41
CA LEU A 238 12.84 -12.47 11.97
C LEU A 238 11.81 -12.75 13.03
N SER A 239 12.19 -12.78 14.31
CA SER A 239 11.25 -12.83 15.41
C SER A 239 10.24 -11.68 15.32
N ARG A 240 10.68 -10.44 15.05
CA ARG A 240 9.75 -9.30 14.96
C ARG A 240 8.92 -9.28 13.68
N LEU A 241 9.52 -9.60 12.53
CA LEU A 241 8.80 -9.69 11.25
C LEU A 241 7.82 -10.86 11.26
N PHE A 242 8.24 -12.02 11.75
CA PHE A 242 7.52 -13.28 11.61
C PHE A 242 6.78 -13.75 12.86
N MET A 243 7.10 -13.34 14.10
CA MET A 243 6.25 -13.72 15.26
C MET A 243 4.87 -13.09 15.15
N GLY A 244 4.75 -11.87 14.60
CA GLY A 244 3.45 -11.28 14.24
C GLY A 244 2.74 -12.05 13.12
N ALA A 245 3.51 -12.76 12.28
CA ALA A 245 3.03 -13.54 11.15
C ALA A 245 2.92 -15.05 11.42
N ARG A 246 3.27 -15.56 12.61
CA ARG A 246 3.29 -17.01 12.91
C ARG A 246 1.92 -17.66 12.73
N ASN A 247 0.85 -16.89 12.92
CA ASN A 247 -0.53 -17.31 12.66
C ASN A 247 -1.08 -16.84 11.30
N HIS A 248 -0.27 -16.12 10.51
CA HIS A 248 -0.65 -15.47 9.25
C HIS A 248 0.42 -15.69 8.16
N SER A 249 1.01 -16.89 8.12
CA SER A 249 1.88 -17.31 7.02
C SER A 249 1.06 -18.13 6.03
N ILE A 250 1.12 -17.75 4.76
CA ILE A 250 0.46 -18.45 3.66
C ILE A 250 1.55 -19.02 2.76
N THR A 251 1.50 -20.33 2.57
CA THR A 251 2.42 -21.02 1.67
C THR A 251 1.78 -21.23 0.31
N PHE A 252 2.50 -20.84 -0.72
CA PHE A 252 2.17 -20.96 -2.13
C PHE A 252 2.93 -22.17 -2.67
N ASN A 253 2.36 -23.36 -2.57
CA ASN A 253 2.99 -24.62 -3.00
C ASN A 253 2.55 -25.07 -4.39
N GLY A 254 1.48 -24.48 -4.92
CA GLY A 254 0.85 -24.88 -6.18
C GLY A 254 1.69 -24.69 -7.43
N GLU A 255 1.07 -25.06 -8.55
CA GLU A 255 1.69 -24.95 -9.86
C GLU A 255 2.12 -23.51 -10.18
N ARG A 256 3.10 -23.40 -11.07
CA ARG A 256 3.50 -22.09 -11.58
C ARG A 256 2.29 -21.48 -12.26
N ILE A 257 1.85 -20.34 -11.74
CA ILE A 257 0.83 -19.56 -12.40
C ILE A 257 1.50 -19.00 -13.65
N GLY A 258 0.92 -19.27 -14.82
CA GLY A 258 1.40 -18.73 -16.09
C GLY A 258 1.67 -17.24 -15.95
N ASP A 259 2.73 -16.75 -16.59
CA ASP A 259 3.13 -15.36 -16.44
C ASP A 259 1.99 -14.45 -16.93
N TYR A 260 1.28 -13.80 -16.00
CA TYR A 260 0.23 -12.86 -16.34
C TYR A 260 0.76 -11.66 -17.15
N ARG A 261 2.08 -11.46 -17.25
CA ARG A 261 2.72 -10.44 -18.09
C ARG A 261 2.66 -10.76 -19.58
N GLN A 262 2.51 -12.03 -19.96
CA GLN A 262 2.50 -12.45 -21.37
C GLN A 262 1.09 -12.55 -21.97
N ARG A 263 0.04 -12.26 -21.20
CA ARG A 263 -1.36 -12.47 -21.63
C ARG A 263 -2.14 -11.19 -21.94
N THR A 264 -1.53 -10.02 -21.78
CA THR A 264 -2.15 -8.73 -22.13
C THR A 264 -1.96 -8.30 -23.59
N GLU A 265 -1.37 -9.15 -24.44
CA GLU A 265 -1.19 -8.90 -25.88
C GLU A 265 -2.06 -9.81 -26.77
N ALA A 266 -3.27 -10.17 -26.32
CA ALA A 266 -4.26 -10.89 -27.14
C ALA A 266 -5.57 -10.11 -27.26
#